data_AF-A0A0C3G4D5-F1
#
_entry.id   AF-A0A0C3G4D5-F1
#
_cell.length_a   1.000
_cell.length_b   1.000
_cell.length_c   1.000
_cell.angle_alpha   90.00
_cell.angle_beta   90.00
_cell.angle_gamma   90.00
#
_symmetry.space_group_name_H-M   'P 1'
#
loop_
_entity.id
_entity.type
_entity.pdbx_description
1 polymer ?
#
loop_
_entity_poly.entity_id
_entity_poly.type
_entity_poly.pdbx_seq_one_letter_code
_entity_poly.pdbx_strand_id
1 'polypeptide(L)'
;MIFSGDFAQLPPVFGSPLYSGTVGTQLMSRMTVQGQEAAIGKALWHQVTTVVILRKNMRQKTQTVEDAKLRTALENMRYAACTPEDIKRFEQPKLSTKEFRNVSIITALNAQKDRINELGSI
;
A
#
# COMPACT_ATOMS: atom_id res chain seq x y z
N MET A 1 -6.52 -17.37 -14.74
CA MET A 1 -5.92 -16.78 -13.52
C MET A 1 -6.43 -15.36 -13.41
N ILE A 2 -6.92 -14.94 -12.24
CA ILE A 2 -7.37 -13.57 -12.01
C ILE A 2 -6.47 -12.97 -10.93
N PHE A 3 -5.82 -11.87 -11.26
CA PHE A 3 -5.05 -11.08 -10.31
C PHE A 3 -5.86 -9.87 -9.88
N SER A 4 -5.79 -9.53 -8.60
CA SER A 4 -6.39 -8.32 -8.05
C SER A 4 -5.44 -7.69 -7.06
N GLY A 5 -5.39 -6.36 -7.06
CA GLY A 5 -4.47 -5.61 -6.22
C GLY A 5 -4.33 -4.18 -6.68
N ASP A 6 -3.46 -3.45 -6.00
CA ASP A 6 -3.15 -2.06 -6.28
C ASP A 6 -1.63 -1.87 -6.20
N PHE A 7 -1.01 -1.48 -7.33
CA PHE A 7 0.44 -1.33 -7.41
C PHE A 7 1.00 -0.11 -6.67
N ALA A 8 0.15 0.82 -6.23
CA ALA A 8 0.56 1.93 -5.40
C ALA A 8 0.61 1.56 -3.89
N GLN A 9 0.38 0.28 -3.55
CA GLN A 9 0.51 -0.23 -2.19
C GLN A 9 1.92 -0.78 -1.91
N LEU A 10 2.07 -1.44 -0.75
CA LEU A 10 3.35 -1.97 -0.30
C LEU A 10 3.95 -2.96 -1.31
N PRO A 11 5.25 -2.84 -1.62
CA PRO A 11 5.94 -3.81 -2.45
C PRO A 11 6.09 -5.15 -1.71
N PRO A 12 6.45 -6.24 -2.43
CA PRO A 12 6.78 -7.51 -1.80
C PRO A 12 7.86 -7.37 -0.73
N VAL A 13 7.67 -8.03 0.41
CA VAL A 13 8.67 -8.03 1.49
C VAL A 13 9.93 -8.76 1.01
N PHE A 14 11.10 -8.10 1.13
CA PHE A 14 12.39 -8.64 0.66
C PHE A 14 12.41 -9.08 -0.82
N GLY A 15 11.62 -8.44 -1.68
CA GLY A 15 11.53 -8.78 -3.09
C GLY A 15 11.31 -7.56 -3.98
N SER A 16 11.35 -7.79 -5.30
CA SER A 16 11.00 -6.78 -6.30
C SER A 16 9.62 -7.09 -6.89
N PRO A 17 8.79 -6.07 -7.20
CA PRO A 17 7.57 -6.28 -7.96
C PRO A 17 7.86 -6.92 -9.32
N LEU A 18 6.96 -7.78 -9.81
CA LEU A 18 7.16 -8.51 -11.07
C LEU A 18 7.22 -7.59 -12.29
N TYR A 19 6.59 -6.41 -12.22
CA TYR A 19 6.67 -5.39 -13.26
C TYR A 19 7.99 -4.60 -13.23
N SER A 20 8.85 -4.79 -12.24
CA SER A 20 10.14 -4.10 -12.14
C SER A 20 11.06 -4.52 -13.29
N GLY A 21 11.83 -3.57 -13.83
CA GLY A 21 12.89 -3.84 -14.80
C GLY A 21 14.05 -4.67 -14.22
N THR A 22 14.19 -4.72 -12.90
CA THR A 22 15.24 -5.49 -12.21
C THR A 22 14.98 -6.99 -12.19
N VAL A 23 13.73 -7.42 -12.39
CA VAL A 23 13.37 -8.85 -12.48
C VAL A 23 13.53 -9.28 -13.93
N GLY A 24 14.53 -10.12 -14.22
CA GLY A 24 14.72 -10.70 -15.55
C GLY A 24 13.66 -11.75 -15.87
N THR A 25 13.43 -12.01 -17.16
CA THR A 25 12.59 -13.13 -17.64
C THR A 25 13.41 -14.37 -18.02
N GLN A 26 14.74 -14.26 -18.01
CA GLN A 26 15.65 -15.35 -18.35
C GLN A 26 16.09 -16.11 -17.11
N LEU A 27 15.98 -17.43 -17.16
CA LEU A 27 16.52 -18.32 -16.14
C LEU A 27 17.99 -18.57 -16.42
N MET A 28 18.86 -18.35 -15.42
CA MET A 28 20.27 -18.70 -15.48
C MET A 28 20.59 -19.71 -14.39
N SER A 29 21.44 -20.70 -14.68
CA SER A 29 21.76 -21.80 -13.74
C SER A 29 22.41 -21.32 -12.42
N ARG A 30 22.93 -20.09 -12.37
CA ARG A 30 23.54 -19.49 -11.17
C ARG A 30 22.56 -18.68 -10.31
N MET A 31 21.28 -18.63 -10.67
CA MET A 31 20.28 -17.87 -9.93
C MET A 31 19.87 -18.58 -8.63
N THR A 32 19.57 -17.79 -7.60
CA THR A 32 18.89 -18.28 -6.41
C THR A 32 17.50 -18.79 -6.76
N VAL A 33 16.95 -19.69 -5.94
CA VAL A 33 15.58 -20.20 -6.09
C VAL A 33 14.57 -19.05 -6.17
N GLN A 34 14.68 -18.06 -5.28
CA GLN A 34 13.82 -16.86 -5.28
C GLN A 34 13.93 -16.07 -6.59
N GLY A 35 15.13 -15.98 -7.18
CA GLY A 35 15.33 -15.32 -8.47
C GLY A 35 14.66 -16.09 -9.62
N GLN A 36 14.71 -17.42 -9.59
CA GLN A 36 14.03 -18.25 -10.59
C GLN A 36 12.50 -18.14 -10.48
N GLU A 37 11.97 -18.18 -9.26
CA GLU A 37 10.54 -17.97 -8.98
C GLU A 37 10.06 -16.60 -9.47
N ALA A 38 10.84 -15.54 -9.23
CA ALA A 38 10.51 -14.20 -9.72
C ALA A 38 10.51 -14.12 -11.26
N ALA A 39 11.47 -14.77 -11.93
CA ALA A 39 11.53 -14.83 -13.39
C ALA A 39 10.34 -15.58 -14.00
N ILE A 40 9.97 -16.73 -13.42
CA ILE A 40 8.78 -17.50 -13.80
C ILE A 40 7.52 -16.67 -13.56
N GLY A 41 7.41 -16.05 -12.38
CA GLY A 41 6.28 -15.18 -12.04
C GLY A 41 6.13 -14.02 -13.02
N LYS A 42 7.24 -13.41 -13.44
CA LYS A 42 7.22 -12.34 -14.45
C LYS A 42 6.81 -12.86 -15.84
N ALA A 43 7.28 -14.04 -16.24
CA ALA A 43 6.84 -14.66 -17.49
C ALA A 43 5.32 -14.94 -17.48
N LEU A 44 4.77 -15.44 -16.37
CA LEU A 44 3.33 -15.62 -16.20
C LEU A 44 2.58 -14.29 -16.19
N TRP A 45 3.14 -13.26 -15.54
CA TRP A 45 2.56 -11.91 -15.53
C TRP A 45 2.41 -11.34 -16.94
N HIS A 46 3.40 -11.56 -17.82
CA HIS A 46 3.35 -11.11 -19.21
C HIS A 46 2.29 -11.83 -20.06
N GLN A 47 1.75 -12.97 -19.60
CA GLN A 47 0.65 -13.66 -20.28
C GLN A 47 -0.72 -13.03 -19.99
N VAL A 48 -0.81 -12.07 -19.05
CA VAL A 48 -2.04 -11.35 -18.76
C VAL A 48 -2.35 -10.36 -19.89
N THR A 49 -3.38 -10.66 -20.67
CA THR A 49 -3.78 -9.83 -21.83
C THR A 49 -4.88 -8.82 -21.53
N THR A 50 -5.55 -8.94 -20.39
CA THR A 50 -6.72 -8.12 -20.03
C THR A 50 -6.50 -7.43 -18.70
N VAL A 51 -6.68 -6.11 -18.67
CA VAL A 51 -6.59 -5.29 -17.46
C VAL A 51 -7.91 -4.56 -17.25
N VAL A 52 -8.45 -4.63 -16.04
CA VAL A 52 -9.67 -3.91 -15.63
C VAL A 52 -9.30 -2.95 -14.52
N ILE A 53 -9.60 -1.65 -14.71
CA ILE A 53 -9.34 -0.61 -13.71
C ILE A 53 -10.66 -0.16 -13.09
N LEU A 54 -10.80 -0.38 -11.78
CA LEU A 54 -11.95 0.09 -11.00
C LEU A 54 -11.74 1.56 -10.62
N ARG A 55 -12.66 2.44 -11.02
CA ARG A 55 -12.57 3.90 -10.78
C ARG A 55 -13.44 4.41 -9.64
N LYS A 56 -14.48 3.67 -9.25
CA LYS A 56 -15.43 4.11 -8.24
C LYS A 56 -14.94 3.74 -6.83
N ASN A 57 -14.69 4.74 -5.98
CA ASN A 57 -14.36 4.52 -4.58
C ASN A 57 -15.61 4.10 -3.80
N MET A 58 -15.56 2.94 -3.17
CA MET A 58 -16.67 2.38 -2.38
C MET A 58 -16.43 2.46 -0.87
N ARG A 59 -15.25 2.92 -0.44
CA ARG A 59 -14.86 3.05 0.98
C ARG A 59 -15.32 4.39 1.58
N GLN A 60 -15.17 5.48 0.83
CA GLN A 60 -15.60 6.83 1.21
C GLN A 60 -16.83 7.23 0.37
N LYS A 61 -18.01 6.71 0.76
CA LYS A 61 -19.26 6.96 0.02
C LYS A 61 -19.86 8.34 0.28
N THR A 62 -19.61 8.88 1.47
CA THR A 62 -20.07 10.22 1.87
C THR A 62 -19.33 11.28 1.07
N GLN A 63 -20.05 12.31 0.62
CA GLN A 63 -19.51 13.40 -0.19
C GLN A 63 -19.62 14.75 0.52
N THR A 64 -19.13 14.82 1.77
CA THR A 64 -18.91 16.14 2.36
C THR A 64 -17.75 16.84 1.65
N VAL A 65 -17.66 18.17 1.80
CA VAL A 65 -16.52 18.94 1.25
C VAL A 65 -15.19 18.43 1.82
N GLU A 66 -15.18 18.01 3.08
CA GLU A 66 -13.98 17.46 3.74
C GLU A 66 -13.63 16.05 3.25
N ASP A 67 -14.62 15.22 2.95
CA ASP A 67 -14.39 13.91 2.31
C ASP A 67 -13.83 14.07 0.90
N ALA A 68 -14.33 15.06 0.15
CA ALA A 68 -13.83 15.35 -1.19
C ALA A 68 -12.36 15.78 -1.16
N LYS A 69 -11.98 16.67 -0.22
CA LYS A 69 -10.58 17.07 -0.02
C LYS A 69 -9.70 15.89 0.39
N LEU A 70 -10.17 15.06 1.34
CA LEU A 70 -9.44 13.87 1.77
C LEU A 70 -9.23 12.88 0.61
N ARG A 71 -10.25 12.68 -0.23
CA ARG A 71 -10.16 11.83 -1.42
C ARG A 71 -9.11 12.35 -2.40
N THR A 72 -9.11 13.64 -2.69
CA THR A 72 -8.09 14.27 -3.56
C THR A 72 -6.69 14.08 -2.99
N ALA A 73 -6.49 14.33 -1.69
CA ALA A 73 -5.20 14.14 -1.05
C ALA A 73 -4.69 12.69 -1.14
N LEU A 74 -5.58 11.70 -0.94
CA LEU A 74 -5.24 10.28 -1.06
C LEU A 74 -4.87 9.88 -2.48
N GLU A 75 -5.53 10.45 -3.49
CA GLU A 75 -5.18 10.24 -4.90
C GLU A 75 -3.81 10.86 -5.24
N ASN A 76 -3.52 12.05 -4.74
CA ASN A 76 -2.21 12.68 -4.89
C ASN A 76 -1.11 11.86 -4.22
N MET A 77 -1.34 11.35 -3.00
CA MET A 77 -0.41 10.45 -2.31
C MET A 77 -0.11 9.19 -3.10
N ARG A 78 -1.13 8.61 -3.75
CA ARG A 78 -0.99 7.41 -4.60
C ARG A 78 0.02 7.62 -5.74
N TYR A 79 0.10 8.84 -6.27
CA TYR A 79 0.98 9.21 -7.38
C TYR A 79 2.21 10.01 -6.93
N ALA A 80 2.48 10.10 -5.63
CA ALA A 80 3.55 10.93 -5.06
C ALA A 80 3.49 12.41 -5.52
N ALA A 81 2.30 12.94 -5.71
CA ALA A 81 2.01 14.29 -6.22
C ALA A 81 1.37 15.19 -5.15
N CYS A 82 1.70 14.99 -3.87
CA CYS A 82 1.12 15.76 -2.76
C CYS A 82 1.42 17.25 -2.88
N THR A 83 0.38 18.06 -2.68
CA THR A 83 0.50 19.52 -2.56
C THR A 83 0.86 19.93 -1.11
N PRO A 84 1.38 21.14 -0.88
CA PRO A 84 1.58 21.66 0.47
C PRO A 84 0.31 21.62 1.33
N GLU A 85 -0.85 21.87 0.72
CA GLU A 85 -2.16 21.80 1.36
C GLU A 85 -2.52 20.37 1.79
N ASP A 86 -2.19 19.38 0.97
CA ASP A 86 -2.38 17.97 1.31
C ASP A 86 -1.53 17.60 2.53
N ILE A 87 -0.26 18.01 2.57
CA ILE A 87 0.67 17.69 3.67
C ILE A 87 0.19 18.33 4.99
N LYS A 88 -0.20 19.61 4.95
CA LYS A 88 -0.69 20.33 6.14
C LYS A 88 -1.91 19.66 6.77
N ARG A 89 -2.73 18.99 5.97
CA ARG A 89 -3.91 18.27 6.46
C ARG A 89 -3.57 17.07 7.36
N PHE A 90 -2.40 16.46 7.19
CA PHE A 90 -1.95 15.29 7.96
C PHE A 90 -1.00 15.64 9.10
N GLU A 91 -1.03 16.88 9.58
CA GLU A 91 -0.29 17.26 10.79
C GLU A 91 -0.68 16.38 11.99
N GLN A 92 0.31 16.04 12.83
CA GLN A 92 0.18 15.01 13.84
C GLN A 92 -0.79 15.41 14.96
N PRO A 93 -1.93 14.72 15.12
CA PRO A 93 -2.83 15.00 16.22
C PRO A 93 -2.23 14.53 17.55
N LYS A 94 -2.66 15.13 18.65
CA LYS A 94 -2.32 14.64 19.99
C LYS A 94 -3.03 13.31 20.24
N LEU A 95 -2.28 12.21 20.16
CA LEU A 95 -2.81 10.85 20.34
C LEU A 95 -3.33 10.53 21.75
N SER A 96 -3.05 11.40 22.74
CA SER A 96 -3.51 11.25 24.12
C SER A 96 -4.95 11.70 24.36
N THR A 97 -5.66 12.19 23.34
CA THR A 97 -7.06 12.63 23.50
C THR A 97 -8.01 11.43 23.62
N LYS A 98 -9.17 11.65 24.27
CA LYS A 98 -10.18 10.60 24.46
C LYS A 98 -10.73 10.03 23.14
N GLU A 99 -10.66 10.80 22.06
CA GLU A 99 -11.14 10.43 20.71
C GLU A 99 -10.34 9.27 20.11
N PHE A 100 -9.08 9.11 20.51
CA PHE A 100 -8.22 8.00 20.07
C PHE A 100 -8.25 6.81 21.04
N ARG A 101 -9.18 6.77 21.99
CA ARG A 101 -9.35 5.61 22.86
C ARG A 101 -10.09 4.49 22.11
N ASN A 102 -9.55 3.27 22.16
CA ASN A 102 -10.12 2.07 21.52
C ASN A 102 -10.23 2.15 19.98
N VAL A 103 -9.44 3.02 19.34
CA VAL A 103 -9.34 3.06 17.87
C VAL A 103 -8.21 2.14 17.40
N SER A 104 -8.30 1.67 16.16
CA SER A 104 -7.20 0.93 15.55
C SER A 104 -6.01 1.85 15.30
N ILE A 105 -4.84 1.48 15.83
CA ILE A 105 -3.59 2.21 15.64
C ILE A 105 -2.71 1.41 14.68
N ILE A 106 -2.28 2.05 13.60
CA ILE A 106 -1.37 1.47 12.62
C ILE A 106 0.03 2.02 12.92
N THR A 107 1.01 1.13 13.12
CA THR A 107 2.42 1.50 13.34
C THR A 107 3.31 0.87 12.28
N ALA A 108 4.50 1.43 12.10
CA ALA A 108 5.46 0.94 11.12
C ALA A 108 6.12 -0.39 11.53
N LEU A 109 6.26 -0.62 12.84
CA LEU A 109 7.00 -1.76 13.39
C LEU A 109 6.13 -2.61 14.31
N ASN A 110 6.28 -3.93 14.20
CA ASN A 110 5.60 -4.87 15.08
C ASN A 110 5.89 -4.61 16.56
N ALA A 111 7.14 -4.31 16.92
CA ALA A 111 7.52 -3.99 18.31
C ALA A 111 6.74 -2.79 18.89
N GLN A 112 6.44 -1.78 18.06
CA GLN A 112 5.62 -0.64 18.49
C GLN A 112 4.15 -1.04 18.67
N LYS A 113 3.61 -1.80 17.72
CA LYS A 113 2.24 -2.34 17.80
C LYS A 113 2.07 -3.21 19.05
N ASP A 114 3.01 -4.12 19.30
CA ASP A 114 2.99 -5.02 20.46
C ASP A 114 3.02 -4.23 21.76
N ARG A 115 3.92 -3.24 21.88
CA ARG A 115 4.00 -2.38 23.06
C ARG A 115 2.73 -1.57 23.31
N ILE A 116 2.12 -1.01 22.25
CA ILE A 116 0.86 -0.25 22.37
C ILE A 116 -0.29 -1.17 22.80
N ASN A 117 -0.36 -2.37 22.25
CA ASN A 117 -1.37 -3.35 22.62
C ASN A 117 -1.23 -3.79 24.08
N GLU A 118 -0.01 -4.01 24.58
CA GLU A 118 0.23 -4.29 26.01
C GLU A 118 -0.24 -3.14 26.90
N LEU A 119 0.06 -1.89 26.54
CA LEU A 119 -0.36 -0.71 27.31
C LEU A 119 -1.88 -0.49 27.30
N GLY A 120 -2.56 -0.92 26.23
CA GLY A 120 -4.02 -0.84 26.08
C GLY A 120 -4.79 -2.05 26.60
N SER A 121 -4.11 -3.15 26.91
CA SER A 121 -4.67 -4.37 27.48
C SER A 121 -4.92 -4.19 28.98
N ILE A 122 -6.05 -3.55 29.32
CA ILE A 122 -6.59 -3.50 30.69
C ILE A 122 -7.76 -4.46 30.77
#